data_AF-A0A964G7Z6-F1
#
_entry.id   AF-A0A964G7Z6-F1
#
_cell.length_a   1.000
_cell.length_b   1.000
_cell.length_c   1.000
_cell.angle_alpha   90.00
_cell.angle_beta   90.00
_cell.angle_gamma   90.00
#
_symmetry.space_group_name_H-M   'P 1'
#
loop_
_entity.id
_entity.type
_entity.pdbx_description
1 polymer ?
#
loop_
_entity_poly.entity_id
_entity_poly.type
_entity_poly.pdbx_seq_one_letter_code
_entity_poly.pdbx_strand_id
1 'polypeptide(L)' 'MDLEQAVLDKLRELPPNHQQEVLDFAEFLHQKNILKRPLKSVKGMWAHLDMDITEEDIAQARKEMWGNFPRGDI' A
#
# COMPACT_ATOMS: atom_id res chain seq x y z
N MET A 1 23.74 -22.28 -22.56
CA MET A 1 23.91 -21.01 -21.84
C MET A 1 22.95 -21.03 -20.68
N ASP A 2 23.48 -20.81 -19.48
CA ASP A 2 22.68 -20.67 -18.27
C ASP A 2 22.16 -19.23 -18.18
N LEU A 3 20.93 -19.06 -17.69
CA LEU A 3 20.30 -17.74 -17.57
C LEU A 3 21.12 -16.83 -16.64
N GLU A 4 21.67 -17.40 -15.57
CA GLU A 4 22.52 -16.68 -14.62
C GLU A 4 23.76 -16.10 -15.30
N GLN A 5 24.41 -16.88 -16.18
CA GLN A 5 25.55 -16.39 -16.94
C GLN A 5 25.19 -15.29 -17.93
N ALA A 6 24.06 -15.43 -18.64
CA ALA A 6 23.62 -14.39 -19.57
C ALA A 6 23.32 -13.05 -18.86
N VAL A 7 22.76 -13.10 -17.65
CA VAL A 7 22.52 -11.91 -16.82
C VAL A 7 23.85 -11.30 -16.34
N LEU A 8 24.80 -12.11 -15.90
CA LEU A 8 26.11 -11.65 -15.45
C LEU A 8 26.92 -10.99 -16.57
N ASP A 9 26.90 -11.56 -17.78
CA ASP A 9 27.60 -10.98 -18.94
C ASP A 9 26.99 -9.61 -19.30
N LYS A 10 25.66 -9.49 -19.31
CA LYS A 10 24.99 -8.22 -19.57
C LYS A 10 25.20 -7.19 -18.47
N LEU A 11 25.26 -7.60 -17.21
CA LEU A 11 25.54 -6.71 -16.08
C LEU A 11 26.95 -6.12 -16.17
N ARG A 12 27.94 -6.92 -16.62
CA ARG A 12 29.33 -6.48 -16.79
C ARG A 12 29.52 -5.48 -17.93
N GLU A 13 28.68 -5.52 -18.97
CA GLU A 13 28.66 -4.56 -20.07
C GLU A 13 28.09 -3.18 -19.66
N LEU A 14 27.36 -3.10 -18.54
CA LEU A 14 26.73 -1.87 -18.09
C LEU A 14 27.69 -0.96 -17.29
N PRO A 15 27.55 0.38 -17.41
CA PRO A 15 28.28 1.31 -16.56
C PRO A 15 27.76 1.26 -15.11
N PRO A 16 28.56 1.69 -14.12
CA PRO A 16 28.28 1.52 -12.69
C PRO A 16 26.89 2.00 -12.25
N ASN A 17 26.42 3.13 -12.79
CA ASN A 17 25.10 3.68 -12.46
C ASN A 17 23.95 2.74 -12.85
N HIS A 18 24.06 2.05 -13.98
CA HIS A 18 23.02 1.13 -14.47
C HIS A 18 23.13 -0.25 -13.81
N GLN A 19 24.32 -0.64 -13.33
CA GLN A 19 24.47 -1.84 -12.50
C GLN A 19 23.68 -1.71 -11.20
N GLN A 20 23.68 -0.52 -10.60
CA GLN A 20 22.90 -0.24 -9.40
C GLN A 20 21.39 -0.33 -9.66
N GLU A 21 20.92 0.20 -10.79
CA GLU A 21 19.50 0.10 -11.18
C GLU A 21 19.05 -1.37 -11.38
N VAL A 22 19.90 -2.22 -11.94
CA VAL A 22 19.61 -3.65 -12.07
C VAL A 22 19.53 -4.34 -10.71
N LEU A 23 20.42 -3.97 -9.77
CA LEU A 23 20.37 -4.48 -8.40
C LEU A 23 19.07 -4.07 -7.70
N ASP A 24 18.71 -2.79 -7.76
CA ASP A 24 17.47 -2.26 -7.19
C ASP A 24 16.23 -2.96 -7.77
N PHE A 25 16.25 -3.24 -9.08
CA PHE A 25 15.16 -3.96 -9.74
C PHE A 25 15.07 -5.43 -9.30
N ALA A 26 16.21 -6.11 -9.12
CA ALA A 26 16.24 -7.48 -8.61
C ALA A 26 15.70 -7.55 -7.17
N GLU A 27 16.07 -6.59 -6.32
CA GLU A 27 15.52 -6.47 -4.96
C GLU A 27 14.01 -6.19 -4.98
N PHE A 28 13.54 -5.29 -5.86
CA PHE A 28 12.13 -5.02 -6.05
C PHE A 28 11.35 -6.29 -6.45
N LEU A 29 11.87 -7.07 -7.40
CA LEU A 29 11.25 -8.33 -7.81
C LEU A 29 11.21 -9.34 -6.67
N HIS A 30 12.28 -9.41 -5.87
CA HIS A 30 12.32 -10.26 -4.68
C HIS A 30 11.23 -9.85 -3.68
N GLN A 31 11.16 -8.57 -3.32
CA GLN A 31 10.14 -8.04 -2.40
C GLN A 31 8.72 -8.22 -2.91
N LYS A 32 8.49 -8.08 -4.22
CA LYS A 32 7.18 -8.31 -4.85
C LYS A 32 6.74 -9.78 -4.75
N ASN A 33 7.70 -10.72 -4.78
CA ASN A 33 7.45 -12.15 -4.66
C ASN A 33 7.37 -12.64 -3.21
N ILE A 34 7.86 -11.86 -2.23
CA ILE A 34 7.55 -12.09 -0.83
C ILE A 34 6.03 -11.91 -0.70
N LEU A 35 5.32 -13.04 -0.67
CA LEU A 35 3.87 -13.14 -0.51
C LEU A 35 3.40 -12.10 0.48
N LYS A 36 2.77 -11.02 -0.02
CA LYS A 36 2.08 -10.05 0.83
C LYS A 36 1.06 -10.88 1.60
N ARG A 37 1.32 -11.11 2.89
CA ARG A 37 0.36 -11.83 3.74
C ARG A 37 -0.98 -11.16 3.54
N PRO A 38 -2.05 -11.93 3.27
CA PRO A 38 -3.37 -11.35 3.08
C PRO A 38 -3.65 -10.44 4.29
N LEU A 39 -3.99 -9.18 4.00
CA LEU A 39 -4.34 -8.24 5.05
C LEU A 39 -5.49 -8.87 5.86
N LYS A 40 -5.36 -8.85 7.19
CA LYS A 40 -6.46 -9.29 8.04
C LYS A 40 -7.65 -8.35 7.80
N SER A 41 -8.85 -8.91 7.75
CA SER A 41 -10.08 -8.13 7.68
C SER A 41 -10.12 -7.14 8.84
N VAL A 42 -10.40 -5.86 8.53
CA VAL A 42 -10.62 -4.81 9.54
C VAL A 42 -12.00 -4.92 10.19
N LYS A 43 -12.91 -5.71 9.61
CA LYS A 43 -14.23 -5.99 10.19
C LYS A 43 -14.06 -6.60 11.59
N GLY A 44 -14.66 -5.96 12.60
CA GLY A 44 -14.60 -6.41 14.00
C GLY A 44 -13.38 -5.92 14.79
N MET A 45 -12.49 -5.12 14.18
CA MET A 45 -11.31 -4.57 14.87
C MET A 45 -11.69 -3.80 16.15
N TRP A 46 -12.82 -3.10 16.13
CA TRP A 46 -13.32 -2.29 17.24
C TRP A 46 -14.42 -2.96 18.08
N ALA A 47 -14.72 -4.24 17.83
CA ALA A 47 -15.77 -4.95 18.55
C ALA A 47 -15.50 -5.05 20.07
N HIS A 48 -14.25 -4.88 20.50
CA HIS A 48 -13.84 -4.90 21.91
C HIS A 48 -14.06 -3.57 22.64
N LEU A 49 -14.42 -2.49 21.94
CA LEU A 49 -14.59 -1.17 22.54
C LEU A 49 -15.95 -0.97 23.21
N ASP A 50 -16.85 -1.96 23.11
CA ASP A 50 -18.20 -1.94 23.71
C ASP A 50 -18.94 -0.61 23.49
N MET A 51 -18.80 -0.06 22.29
CA MET A 51 -19.42 1.21 21.90
C MET A 51 -20.78 0.92 21.27
N ASP A 52 -21.85 1.32 21.96
CA ASP A 52 -23.19 1.38 21.38
C ASP A 52 -23.32 2.71 20.62
N ILE A 53 -22.99 2.69 19.33
CA ILE A 53 -23.12 3.87 18.47
C ILE A 53 -24.53 3.86 17.90
N THR A 54 -25.35 4.82 18.32
CA THR A 54 -26.71 4.96 17.80
C THR A 54 -26.73 5.73 16.48
N GLU A 55 -27.85 5.63 15.76
CA GLU A 55 -28.07 6.42 14.55
C GLU A 55 -28.06 7.93 14.85
N GLU A 56 -28.55 8.33 16.04
CA GLU A 56 -28.58 9.71 16.49
C GLU A 56 -27.15 10.27 16.70
N ASP A 57 -26.26 9.48 17.32
CA ASP A 57 -24.86 9.85 17.52
C ASP A 57 -24.14 10.10 16.18
N ILE A 58 -24.40 9.24 15.19
CA ILE A 58 -23.83 9.37 13.84
C ILE A 58 -24.40 10.61 13.14
N ALA A 59 -25.71 10.86 13.24
CA ALA A 59 -26.36 12.00 12.65
C ALA A 59 -25.85 13.32 13.24
N GLN A 60 -25.66 13.37 14.56
CA GLN A 60 -25.10 14.52 15.25
C GLN A 60 -23.64 14.76 14.82
N ALA A 61 -22.79 13.73 14.87
CA ALA A 61 -21.38 13.85 14.46
C ALA A 61 -21.26 14.32 13.00
N ARG A 62 -22.11 13.81 12.10
CA ARG A 62 -22.15 14.24 10.70
C ARG A 62 -22.57 15.71 10.55
N LYS A 63 -23.56 16.15 11.32
CA LYS A 63 -24.03 17.53 11.31
C LYS A 63 -22.99 18.49 11.89
N GLU A 64 -22.29 18.11 12.94
CA GLU A 64 -21.22 18.92 13.54
C GLU A 64 -20.02 19.04 12.59
N MET A 65 -19.57 17.91 12.04
CA MET A 65 -18.36 17.87 11.22
C MET A 65 -18.58 18.44 9.81
N TRP A 66 -19.75 18.20 9.21
CA TRP A 66 -20.05 18.57 7.82
C TRP A 66 -21.23 19.52 7.65
N GLY A 67 -21.78 20.06 8.74
CA GLY A 67 -22.89 21.04 8.67
C GLY A 67 -22.50 22.32 7.94
N ASN A 68 -21.25 22.75 8.11
CA ASN A 68 -20.65 23.88 7.38
C ASN A 68 -19.88 23.46 6.11
N PHE A 69 -20.03 22.21 5.67
CA PHE A 69 -19.37 21.78 4.44
C PHE A 69 -19.94 22.59 3.27
N PRO A 70 -19.11 23.34 2.52
CA PRO A 70 -19.59 24.22 1.48
C PRO A 70 -20.30 23.40 0.40
N ARG A 71 -21.63 23.52 0.35
CA ARG A 71 -22.44 23.01 -0.76
C ARG A 71 -22.44 24.12 -1.79
N GLY A 72 -21.45 24.11 -2.68
CA GLY A 72 -21.39 25.11 -3.73
C GLY A 72 -22.71 25.07 -4.52
N ASP A 73 -23.38 26.21 -4.61
CA ASP A 73 -24.28 26.48 -5.74
C ASP A 73 -23.37 26.59 -6.97
N ILE A 74 -23.16 25.46 -7.64
CA ILE A 74 -22.54 25.37 -8.97
C ILE A 74 -23.67 25.36 -10.00
#